data_AF-A0A6C0LYJ6-F1
#
_entry.id   AF-A0A6C0LYJ6-F1
#
_cell.length_a   1.000
_cell.length_b   1.000
_cell.length_c   1.000
_cell.angle_alpha   90.00
_cell.angle_beta   90.00
_cell.angle_gamma   90.00
#
_symmetry.space_group_name_H-M   'P 1'
#
loop_
_entity.id
_entity.type
_entity.pdbx_description
1 polymer ?
#
loop_
_entity_poly.entity_id
_entity_poly.type
_entity_poly.pdbx_seq_one_letter_code
_entity_poly.pdbx_strand_id
1 'polypeptide(L)'
;MKLDLKNNFVEELDNIYKSHLIYRTIVVCNDDVLEYKKLLENKDYSVYVIDTISNINYDALDYRIFLIKSDLFEDFLNNIISKKMNDFYTFIKFTYENDSLKDTIFKKYNNNLEIINNII
;
A
#
# COMPACT_ATOMS: atom_id res chain seq x y z
N MET A 1 6.96 -18.43 12.46
CA MET A 1 6.61 -18.67 11.04
C MET A 1 5.82 -17.51 10.42
N LYS A 2 4.61 -17.14 10.88
CA LYS A 2 3.90 -15.95 10.37
C LYS A 2 4.60 -14.62 10.70
N LEU A 3 5.11 -14.47 11.93
CA LEU A 3 5.86 -13.27 12.34
C LEU A 3 7.13 -13.08 11.51
N ASP A 4 7.82 -14.17 11.17
CA ASP A 4 9.04 -14.13 10.35
C ASP A 4 8.75 -13.63 8.94
N LEU A 5 7.61 -14.02 8.35
CA LEU A 5 7.18 -13.51 7.04
C LEU A 5 6.86 -12.01 7.11
N LYS A 6 6.18 -11.53 8.17
CA LYS A 6 5.89 -10.09 8.32
C LYS A 6 7.17 -9.26 8.46
N ASN A 7 8.13 -9.74 9.25
CA ASN A 7 9.43 -9.10 9.38
C ASN A 7 10.16 -9.08 8.04
N ASN A 8 10.21 -10.20 7.32
CA ASN A 8 10.83 -10.27 5.99
C ASN A 8 10.19 -9.28 5.02
N PHE A 9 8.86 -9.18 5.01
CA PHE A 9 8.15 -8.19 4.20
C PHE A 9 8.61 -6.75 4.50
N VAL A 10 8.72 -6.41 5.79
CA VAL A 10 9.13 -5.08 6.24
C VAL A 10 10.60 -4.80 5.91
N GLU A 11 11.49 -5.78 6.08
CA GLU A 11 12.90 -5.66 5.66
C GLU A 11 13.04 -5.48 4.15
N GLU A 12 12.27 -6.23 3.36
CA GLU A 12 12.25 -6.04 1.91
C GLU A 12 11.77 -4.64 1.53
N LEU A 13 10.70 -4.16 2.17
CA LEU A 13 10.20 -2.80 1.93
C LEU A 13 11.27 -1.75 2.26
N ASP A 14 11.96 -1.91 3.38
CA ASP A 14 13.05 -1.02 3.79
C ASP A 14 14.22 -1.03 2.81
N ASN A 15 14.60 -2.19 2.30
CA ASN A 15 15.62 -2.31 1.26
C ASN A 15 15.20 -1.62 -0.05
N ILE A 16 13.92 -1.66 -0.41
CA ILE A 16 13.42 -0.92 -1.59
C ILE A 16 13.54 0.59 -1.36
N TYR A 17 13.15 1.10 -0.18
CA TYR A 17 13.31 2.53 0.14
C TYR A 17 14.77 3.00 0.12
N LYS A 18 15.72 2.12 0.44
CA LYS A 18 17.16 2.42 0.36
C LYS A 18 17.70 2.45 -1.07
N SER A 19 17.02 1.79 -2.01
CA SER A 19 17.50 1.61 -3.40
C SER A 19 16.70 2.41 -4.43
N HIS A 20 15.48 2.85 -4.10
CA HIS A 20 14.57 3.51 -5.02
C HIS A 20 14.03 4.83 -4.44
N LEU A 21 13.85 5.82 -5.30
CA LEU A 21 13.18 7.07 -4.93
C LEU A 21 11.66 6.85 -4.88
N ILE A 22 11.18 6.45 -3.70
CA ILE A 22 9.74 6.31 -3.43
C ILE A 22 9.24 7.61 -2.77
N TYR A 23 8.06 8.10 -3.16
CA TYR A 23 7.40 9.22 -2.48
C TYR A 23 6.40 8.76 -1.43
N ARG A 24 5.44 7.92 -1.82
CA ARG A 24 4.42 7.35 -0.94
C ARG A 24 4.14 5.91 -1.34
N THR A 25 3.98 5.05 -0.34
CA THR A 25 3.70 3.63 -0.54
C THR A 25 2.32 3.28 -0.04
N ILE A 26 1.57 2.51 -0.83
CA ILE A 26 0.38 1.81 -0.36
C ILE A 26 0.80 0.37 -0.01
N VAL A 27 0.59 -0.03 1.23
CA VAL A 27 0.77 -1.42 1.67
C VAL A 27 -0.60 -2.08 1.80
N VAL A 28 -0.81 -3.16 1.05
CA VAL A 28 -2.06 -3.94 1.07
C VAL A 28 -1.86 -5.19 1.92
N CYS A 29 -2.59 -5.29 3.02
CA CYS A 29 -2.50 -6.39 3.98
C CYS A 29 -3.89 -6.98 4.29
N ASN A 30 -3.93 -8.15 4.92
CA ASN A 30 -5.19 -8.74 5.40
C ASN A 30 -5.50 -8.28 6.84
N ASP A 31 -5.92 -9.19 7.72
CA ASP A 31 -6.47 -8.85 9.04
C ASP A 31 -5.45 -8.36 10.08
N ASP A 32 -4.15 -8.36 9.74
CA ASP A 32 -3.06 -8.06 10.66
C ASP A 32 -2.56 -6.60 10.58
N VAL A 33 -3.45 -5.65 10.26
CA VAL A 33 -3.15 -4.21 10.08
C VAL A 33 -2.37 -3.63 11.26
N LEU A 34 -2.79 -3.90 12.50
CA LEU A 34 -2.16 -3.35 13.69
C LEU A 34 -0.74 -3.87 13.90
N GLU A 35 -0.47 -5.11 13.49
CA GLU A 35 0.87 -5.70 13.61
C GLU A 35 1.81 -5.13 12.54
N TYR A 36 1.34 -5.05 11.28
CA TYR A 36 2.10 -4.41 10.22
C TYR A 36 2.40 -2.94 10.53
N LYS A 37 1.43 -2.20 11.06
CA LYS A 37 1.63 -0.83 11.51
C LYS A 37 2.80 -0.73 12.50
N LYS A 38 2.79 -1.54 13.56
CA LYS A 38 3.86 -1.56 14.57
C LYS A 38 5.22 -1.90 13.97
N LEU A 39 5.28 -2.91 13.11
CA LEU A 39 6.56 -3.33 12.50
C LEU A 39 7.13 -2.24 11.58
N LEU A 40 6.28 -1.54 10.84
CA LEU A 40 6.68 -0.44 9.97
C LEU A 40 7.10 0.81 10.77
N GLU A 41 6.36 1.15 11.82
CA GLU A 41 6.72 2.26 12.73
C GLU A 41 8.03 1.98 13.48
N ASN A 42 8.34 0.72 13.80
CA ASN A 42 9.64 0.32 14.35
C ASN A 42 10.82 0.50 13.38
N LYS A 43 10.53 0.73 12.08
CA LYS A 43 11.50 1.11 11.05
C LYS A 43 11.48 2.61 10.75
N ASP A 44 10.91 3.42 11.65
CA ASP A 44 10.78 4.87 11.55
C ASP A 44 9.92 5.36 10.37
N TYR A 45 9.01 4.52 9.85
CA TYR A 45 8.01 4.97 8.88
C TYR A 45 6.82 5.63 9.55
N SER A 46 6.36 6.77 9.03
CA SER A 46 5.04 7.30 9.34
C SER A 46 3.96 6.48 8.60
N VAL A 47 3.07 5.85 9.37
CA VAL A 47 2.02 4.95 8.85
C VAL A 47 0.63 5.51 9.10
N TYR A 48 -0.13 5.72 8.03
CA TYR A 48 -1.56 6.00 8.09
C TYR A 48 -2.36 4.74 7.79
N VAL A 49 -3.32 4.40 8.63
CA VAL A 49 -4.23 3.26 8.39
C VAL A 49 -5.48 3.77 7.71
N ILE A 50 -5.79 3.22 6.54
CA ILE A 50 -7.04 3.50 5.82
C ILE A 50 -8.08 2.50 6.32
N ASP A 51 -8.96 2.97 7.21
CA ASP A 51 -10.07 2.21 7.77
C ASP A 51 -11.42 2.55 7.11
N THR A 52 -11.48 3.66 6.36
CA THR A 52 -12.67 4.09 5.61
C THR A 52 -12.28 4.74 4.28
N ILE A 53 -13.14 4.61 3.28
CA ILE A 53 -12.98 5.23 1.94
C ILE A 53 -13.84 6.49 1.88
N SER A 54 -13.72 7.31 2.91
CA SER A 54 -14.45 8.57 3.04
C SER A 54 -13.73 9.70 2.27
N ASN A 55 -14.28 10.93 2.32
CA ASN A 55 -13.65 12.12 1.75
C ASN A 55 -12.45 12.59 2.61
N ILE A 56 -11.45 11.73 2.74
CA ILE A 56 -10.15 12.09 3.32
C ILE A 56 -9.39 12.93 2.29
N ASN A 57 -8.87 14.07 2.73
CA ASN A 57 -7.94 14.87 1.94
C ASN A 57 -6.53 14.29 2.08
N TYR A 58 -6.21 13.31 1.24
CA TYR A 58 -4.93 12.61 1.31
C TYR A 58 -3.71 13.51 0.98
N ASP A 59 -3.91 14.63 0.28
CA ASP A 59 -2.82 15.57 -0.01
C ASP A 59 -2.32 16.28 1.24
N ALA A 60 -3.20 16.46 2.25
CA ALA A 60 -2.85 17.05 3.54
C ALA A 60 -2.17 16.05 4.50
N LEU A 61 -2.09 14.77 4.14
CA LEU A 61 -1.52 13.72 4.98
C LEU A 61 -0.03 13.54 4.68
N ASP A 62 0.83 13.94 5.62
CA ASP A 62 2.28 13.73 5.55
C ASP A 62 2.68 12.36 6.11
N TYR A 63 2.13 11.30 5.51
CA TYR A 63 2.45 9.92 5.84
C TYR A 63 3.17 9.24 4.69
N ARG A 64 4.21 8.48 5.03
CA ARG A 64 5.06 7.79 4.07
C ARG A 64 4.42 6.50 3.57
N ILE A 65 3.69 5.82 4.45
CA ILE A 65 3.01 4.56 4.17
C ILE A 65 1.52 4.69 4.48
N PHE A 66 0.70 4.29 3.51
CA PHE A 66 -0.73 4.11 3.63
C PHE A 66 -1.01 2.61 3.71
N LEU A 67 -1.37 2.14 4.89
CA LEU A 67 -1.69 0.75 5.17
C LEU A 67 -3.19 0.53 5.03
N ILE A 68 -3.58 -0.39 4.16
CA ILE A 68 -4.98 -0.67 3.85
C ILE A 68 -5.27 -2.17 3.88
N LYS A 69 -6.48 -2.53 4.32
CA LYS A 69 -6.95 -3.91 4.21
C LYS A 69 -7.29 -4.26 2.76
N SER A 70 -7.04 -5.51 2.39
CA SER A 70 -7.26 -6.06 1.06
C SER A 70 -8.71 -5.95 0.58
N ASP A 71 -9.68 -6.11 1.48
CA ASP A 71 -11.12 -5.96 1.20
C ASP A 71 -11.54 -4.53 0.83
N LEU A 72 -10.81 -3.51 1.33
CA LEU A 72 -11.05 -2.10 1.02
C LEU A 72 -10.23 -1.58 -0.18
N PHE A 73 -9.22 -2.34 -0.62
CA PHE A 73 -8.22 -1.82 -1.55
C PHE A 73 -8.79 -1.47 -2.92
N GLU A 74 -9.71 -2.29 -3.45
CA GLU A 74 -10.28 -2.04 -4.77
C GLU A 74 -11.14 -0.76 -4.78
N ASP A 75 -12.02 -0.61 -3.79
CA ASP A 75 -12.85 0.58 -3.64
C ASP A 75 -12.00 1.83 -3.44
N PHE A 76 -10.85 1.69 -2.75
CA PHE A 76 -9.90 2.76 -2.57
C PHE A 76 -9.27 3.22 -3.89
N LEU A 77 -8.84 2.28 -4.74
CA LEU A 77 -8.34 2.60 -6.09
C LEU A 77 -9.43 3.29 -6.91
N ASN A 78 -10.65 2.77 -6.91
CA ASN A 78 -11.78 3.39 -7.62
C ASN A 78 -12.02 4.83 -7.16
N ASN A 79 -11.93 5.08 -5.85
CA ASN A 79 -12.06 6.42 -5.28
C ASN A 79 -10.92 7.36 -5.73
N ILE A 80 -9.65 6.92 -5.71
CA ILE A 80 -8.50 7.69 -6.23
C ILE A 80 -8.72 8.08 -7.70
N ILE A 81 -9.09 7.10 -8.54
CA ILE A 81 -9.34 7.31 -9.97
C ILE A 81 -10.47 8.32 -10.17
N SER A 82 -11.58 8.15 -9.46
CA SER A 82 -12.76 9.03 -9.58
C SER A 82 -12.44 10.49 -9.20
N LYS A 83 -11.52 10.68 -8.25
CA LYS A 83 -11.08 11.98 -7.76
C LYS A 83 -9.91 12.57 -8.55
N LYS A 84 -9.36 11.83 -9.53
CA LYS A 84 -8.18 12.23 -10.33
C LYS A 84 -7.00 12.63 -9.43
N MET A 85 -6.77 11.87 -8.37
CA MET A 85 -5.63 12.07 -7.47
C MET A 85 -4.37 11.50 -8.13
N ASN A 86 -3.80 12.27 -9.04
CA ASN A 86 -2.58 11.90 -9.76
C ASN A 86 -1.39 11.94 -8.81
N ASP A 87 -0.43 11.03 -9.01
CA ASP A 87 0.86 11.01 -8.30
C ASP A 87 0.73 10.88 -6.76
N PHE A 88 -0.44 10.46 -6.27
CA PHE A 88 -0.69 10.30 -4.83
C PHE A 88 0.28 9.28 -4.19
N TYR A 89 0.65 8.25 -4.95
CA TYR A 89 1.59 7.21 -4.56
C TYR A 89 2.52 6.92 -5.74
N THR A 90 3.69 6.37 -5.42
CA THR A 90 4.67 5.92 -6.41
C THR A 90 5.00 4.44 -6.24
N PHE A 91 4.32 3.78 -5.29
CA PHE A 91 4.58 2.38 -4.98
C PHE A 91 3.38 1.71 -4.31
N ILE A 92 3.04 0.50 -4.75
CA ILE A 92 2.06 -0.39 -4.14
C ILE A 92 2.76 -1.71 -3.85
N LYS A 93 2.74 -2.14 -2.58
CA LYS A 93 3.28 -3.43 -2.16
C LYS A 93 2.21 -4.28 -1.48
N PHE A 94 2.05 -5.50 -1.97
CA PHE A 94 1.14 -6.49 -1.40
C PHE A 94 1.91 -7.37 -0.43
N THR A 95 1.33 -7.63 0.75
CA THR A 95 1.85 -8.67 1.65
C THR A 95 1.69 -10.05 1.00
N TYR A 96 2.51 -11.02 1.39
CA TYR A 96 2.52 -12.37 0.79
C TYR A 96 1.15 -13.08 0.77
N GLU A 97 0.22 -12.74 1.66
CA GLU A 97 -1.13 -13.32 1.66
C GLU A 97 -2.04 -12.76 0.55
N ASN A 98 -1.58 -11.78 -0.23
CA ASN A 98 -2.38 -11.02 -1.21
C ASN A 98 -1.94 -11.22 -2.69
N ASP A 99 -1.18 -12.26 -3.01
CA ASP A 99 -0.73 -12.53 -4.39
C ASP A 99 -1.91 -12.70 -5.38
N SER A 100 -2.97 -13.40 -4.96
CA SER A 100 -4.17 -13.57 -5.79
C SER A 100 -4.93 -12.26 -6.05
N LEU A 101 -4.95 -11.36 -5.06
CA LEU A 101 -5.52 -10.03 -5.20
C LEU A 101 -4.66 -9.18 -6.13
N LYS A 102 -3.34 -9.22 -5.99
CA LYS A 102 -2.40 -8.53 -6.89
C LYS A 102 -2.67 -8.89 -8.36
N ASP A 103 -2.80 -10.18 -8.67
CA ASP A 103 -3.13 -10.65 -10.03
C ASP A 103 -4.50 -10.16 -10.51
N THR A 104 -5.49 -10.12 -9.62
CA THR A 104 -6.85 -9.66 -9.92
C THR A 104 -6.87 -8.18 -10.25
N ILE A 105 -6.19 -7.36 -9.44
CA ILE A 105 -6.02 -5.92 -9.66
C ILE A 105 -5.25 -5.67 -10.96
N PHE A 106 -4.16 -6.39 -11.19
CA PHE A 106 -3.37 -6.26 -12.42
C PHE A 106 -4.21 -6.51 -13.67
N LYS A 107 -5.03 -7.56 -13.68
CA LYS A 107 -5.94 -7.87 -14.80
C LYS A 107 -7.01 -6.82 -14.98
N LYS A 108 -7.64 -6.38 -13.88
CA LYS A 108 -8.77 -5.43 -13.91
C LYS A 108 -8.34 -4.03 -14.38
N TYR A 109 -7.17 -3.58 -13.94
CA TYR A 109 -6.65 -2.23 -14.22
C TYR A 109 -5.55 -2.24 -15.29
N ASN A 110 -5.48 -3.27 -16.14
CA ASN A 110 -4.44 -3.41 -17.16
C ASN A 110 -4.29 -2.21 -18.13
N ASN A 111 -5.38 -1.46 -18.33
CA ASN A 111 -5.42 -0.26 -19.17
C ASN A 111 -5.09 1.03 -18.40
N ASN A 112 -4.93 0.97 -17.07
CA ASN A 112 -4.55 2.09 -16.21
C ASN A 112 -3.07 1.97 -15.84
N LEU A 113 -2.21 2.55 -16.68
CA LEU A 113 -0.75 2.46 -16.53
C LEU A 113 -0.24 3.07 -15.22
N GLU A 114 -0.94 4.07 -14.65
CA GLU A 114 -0.55 4.65 -13.36
C GLU A 114 -0.62 3.62 -12.24
N ILE A 115 -1.68 2.80 -12.21
CA ILE A 115 -1.81 1.73 -11.21
C ILE A 115 -0.78 0.64 -11.47
N ILE A 116 -0.72 0.16 -12.72
CA ILE A 116 0.08 -1.01 -13.08
C ILE A 116 1.58 -0.75 -12.90
N ASN A 117 2.08 0.42 -13.31
CA ASN A 117 3.50 0.74 -13.21
C ASN A 117 3.98 0.90 -11.77
N ASN A 118 3.06 1.13 -10.83
CA ASN A 118 3.37 1.32 -9.42
C ASN A 118 3.24 0.02 -8.60
N ILE A 119 2.77 -1.09 -9.18
CA ILE A 119 2.72 -2.41 -8.54
C ILE A 119 4.04 -3.16 -8.86
N ILE A 120 4.79 -3.58 -7.82
CA ILE A 120 5.97 -4.47 -7.97
C ILE A 120 5.66 -5.85 -7.43
#